data_AF-A0A1V6GP08-F1
#
_entry.id   AF-A0A1V6GP08-F1
#
_cell.length_a   1.000
_cell.length_b   1.000
_cell.length_c   1.000
_cell.angle_alpha   90.00
_cell.angle_beta   90.00
_cell.angle_gamma   90.00
#
_symmetry.space_group_name_H-M   'P 1'
#
loop_
_entity.id
_entity.type
_entity.pdbx_description
1 polymer ?
#
loop_
_entity_poly.entity_id
_entity_poly.type
_entity_poly.pdbx_seq_one_letter_code
_entity_poly.pdbx_strand_id
1 'polypeptide(L)'
;MRVWDINPGYLNRESLLGEHREVHALFSVIGGGRRGYARHPETLRWSACMGALVLRHDLIVQEMLLRGYRHMSPSPAEETSPWPGAYVDHPHEQFVILKGKYSTKPQGRIPLPGNAQQLWAQHKYSILARDPDLYRHIGSEASGTKTPDHFQELARVLTEALRTPPAQGRLMNALLHMWGYVSSLDPARPRPPGTPAELMGEIRQRAVLYGVRYLMESTALSDLACWARSREGAGQPHTHIGY
;
A
#
# COMPACT_ATOMS: atom_id res chain seq x y z
N MET A 1 1.65 -12.38 -15.73
CA MET A 1 0.76 -11.52 -14.94
C MET A 1 0.84 -11.93 -13.50
N ARG A 2 1.10 -10.99 -12.61
CA ARG A 2 1.09 -11.16 -11.17
C ARG A 2 0.62 -9.85 -10.54
N VAL A 3 -0.34 -9.96 -9.63
CA VAL A 3 -0.72 -8.84 -8.77
C VAL A 3 -0.39 -9.27 -7.34
N TRP A 4 0.54 -8.55 -6.72
CA TRP A 4 0.95 -8.85 -5.36
C TRP A 4 -0.12 -8.38 -4.38
N ASP A 5 -0.40 -9.16 -3.34
CA ASP A 5 -1.33 -8.75 -2.29
C ASP A 5 -0.61 -7.95 -1.20
N ILE A 6 0.69 -8.22 -0.99
CA ILE A 6 1.52 -7.48 -0.05
C ILE A 6 1.79 -6.02 -0.50
N ASN A 7 2.13 -5.15 0.44
CA ASN A 7 2.32 -3.73 0.18
C ASN A 7 3.39 -3.45 -0.90
N PRO A 8 3.17 -2.52 -1.84
CA PRO A 8 4.13 -2.21 -2.91
C PRO A 8 5.51 -1.74 -2.41
N GLY A 9 5.61 -1.27 -1.17
CA GLY A 9 6.86 -0.92 -0.49
C GLY A 9 7.89 -2.04 -0.48
N TYR A 10 7.46 -3.30 -0.45
CA TYR A 10 8.34 -4.49 -0.52
C TYR A 10 8.87 -4.78 -1.93
N LEU A 11 8.24 -4.23 -2.96
CA LEU A 11 8.62 -4.51 -4.34
C LEU A 11 9.84 -3.69 -4.73
N ASN A 12 10.85 -4.33 -5.32
CA ASN A 12 11.96 -3.62 -5.94
C ASN A 12 11.50 -2.88 -7.21
N ARG A 13 12.40 -2.12 -7.83
CA ARG A 13 12.08 -1.33 -9.04
C ARG A 13 11.45 -2.18 -10.15
N GLU A 14 12.05 -3.31 -10.48
CA GLU A 14 11.57 -4.19 -11.56
C GLU A 14 10.18 -4.76 -11.24
N SER A 15 9.97 -5.24 -10.02
CA SER A 15 8.70 -5.85 -9.62
C SER A 15 7.58 -4.83 -9.50
N LEU A 16 7.88 -3.62 -9.02
CA LEU A 16 6.92 -2.52 -8.92
C LEU A 16 6.45 -2.06 -10.31
N LEU A 17 7.40 -1.83 -11.24
CA LEU A 17 7.07 -1.45 -12.61
C LEU A 17 6.41 -2.58 -13.39
N GLY A 18 6.80 -3.82 -13.12
CA GLY A 18 6.17 -5.02 -13.68
C GLY A 18 4.71 -5.12 -13.27
N GLU A 19 4.42 -5.04 -11.96
CA GLU A 19 3.05 -5.09 -11.45
C GLU A 19 2.20 -3.93 -11.99
N HIS A 20 2.74 -2.71 -12.02
CA HIS A 20 2.04 -1.55 -12.59
C HIS A 20 1.55 -1.82 -14.03
N ARG A 21 2.41 -2.40 -14.88
CA ARG A 21 2.05 -2.78 -16.25
C ARG A 21 1.01 -3.91 -16.29
N GLU A 22 1.14 -4.90 -15.43
CA GLU A 22 0.24 -6.04 -15.36
C GLU A 22 -1.16 -5.65 -14.88
N VAL A 23 -1.28 -4.69 -13.96
CA VAL A 23 -2.55 -4.10 -13.54
C VAL A 23 -3.25 -3.38 -14.71
N HIS A 24 -2.50 -2.62 -15.52
CA HIS A 24 -3.06 -2.01 -16.75
C HIS A 24 -3.49 -3.03 -17.80
N ALA A 25 -2.77 -4.15 -17.91
CA ALA A 25 -3.19 -5.26 -18.77
C ALA A 25 -4.51 -5.87 -18.27
N LEU A 26 -4.68 -6.03 -16.95
CA LEU A 26 -5.93 -6.49 -16.36
C LEU A 26 -7.09 -5.53 -16.59
N PHE A 27 -6.90 -4.21 -16.44
CA PHE A 27 -7.92 -3.22 -16.82
C PHE A 27 -8.39 -3.42 -18.27
N SER A 28 -7.46 -3.65 -19.19
CA SER A 28 -7.78 -3.87 -20.60
C SER A 28 -8.52 -5.19 -20.88
N VAL A 29 -8.17 -6.26 -20.17
CA VAL A 29 -8.78 -7.59 -20.38
C VAL A 29 -10.17 -7.65 -19.74
N ILE A 30 -10.31 -7.16 -18.51
CA ILE A 30 -11.57 -7.18 -17.75
C ILE A 30 -12.55 -6.15 -18.32
N GLY A 31 -12.10 -4.93 -18.64
CA GLY A 31 -12.97 -3.87 -19.15
C GLY A 31 -13.28 -3.95 -20.65
N GLY A 32 -12.49 -4.69 -21.44
CA GLY A 32 -12.55 -4.66 -22.91
C GLY A 32 -12.75 -6.00 -23.62
N GLY A 33 -13.04 -7.08 -22.88
CA GLY A 33 -13.36 -8.40 -23.45
C GLY A 33 -12.26 -9.04 -24.31
N ARG A 34 -11.00 -8.60 -24.16
CA ARG A 34 -9.87 -9.14 -24.94
C ARG A 34 -9.63 -10.60 -24.55
N ARG A 35 -9.48 -11.48 -25.56
CA ARG A 35 -9.31 -12.94 -25.34
C ARG A 35 -7.92 -13.34 -24.83
N GLY A 36 -6.89 -12.54 -25.12
CA GLY A 36 -5.52 -12.80 -24.67
C GLY A 36 -5.43 -12.75 -23.15
N TYR A 37 -4.89 -13.80 -22.53
CA TYR A 37 -4.78 -13.97 -21.08
C TYR A 37 -6.11 -13.98 -20.29
N ALA A 38 -7.26 -14.11 -20.96
CA ALA A 38 -8.56 -14.17 -20.29
C ALA A 38 -8.67 -15.32 -19.24
N ARG A 39 -7.95 -16.43 -19.49
CA ARG A 39 -7.89 -17.60 -18.60
C ARG A 39 -6.70 -17.61 -17.65
N HIS A 40 -5.91 -16.54 -17.61
CA HIS A 40 -4.78 -16.45 -16.68
C HIS A 40 -5.32 -16.41 -15.24
N PRO A 41 -4.70 -17.09 -14.24
CA PRO A 41 -5.18 -17.14 -12.86
C PRO A 41 -5.48 -15.75 -12.27
N GLU A 42 -4.58 -14.78 -12.46
CA GLU A 42 -4.83 -13.39 -12.04
C GLU A 42 -6.04 -12.75 -12.73
N THR A 43 -6.23 -12.95 -14.03
CA THR A 43 -7.40 -12.40 -14.72
C THR A 43 -8.70 -12.96 -14.16
N LEU A 44 -8.74 -14.27 -13.92
CA LEU A 44 -9.90 -14.94 -13.33
C LEU A 44 -10.15 -14.46 -11.89
N ARG A 45 -9.07 -14.28 -11.12
CA ARG A 45 -9.12 -13.81 -9.73
C ARG A 45 -9.67 -12.39 -9.60
N TRP A 46 -9.37 -11.52 -10.56
CA TRP A 46 -9.74 -10.10 -10.52
C TRP A 46 -10.99 -9.73 -11.33
N SER A 47 -11.62 -10.68 -12.03
CA SER A 47 -12.67 -10.41 -13.03
C SER A 47 -13.90 -9.65 -12.51
N ALA A 48 -14.25 -9.81 -11.24
CA ALA A 48 -15.35 -9.09 -10.57
C ALA A 48 -14.86 -8.04 -9.55
N CYS A 49 -13.56 -7.72 -9.55
CA CYS A 49 -12.88 -6.95 -8.51
C CYS A 49 -12.30 -5.63 -9.06
N MET A 50 -12.98 -4.99 -10.02
CA MET A 50 -12.44 -3.80 -10.71
C MET A 50 -12.13 -2.62 -9.77
N GLY A 51 -13.05 -2.24 -8.89
CA GLY A 51 -12.82 -1.23 -7.86
C GLY A 51 -11.63 -1.53 -6.93
N ALA A 52 -11.49 -2.78 -6.48
CA ALA A 52 -10.31 -3.20 -5.72
C ALA A 52 -9.02 -3.14 -6.55
N LEU A 53 -9.08 -3.42 -7.86
CA LEU A 53 -7.93 -3.34 -8.76
C LEU A 53 -7.50 -1.87 -8.98
N VAL A 54 -8.46 -0.95 -9.06
CA VAL A 54 -8.19 0.50 -9.05
C VAL A 54 -7.50 0.92 -7.76
N LEU A 55 -7.97 0.44 -6.61
CA LEU A 55 -7.31 0.72 -5.33
C LEU A 55 -5.88 0.13 -5.29
N ARG A 56 -5.67 -1.08 -5.80
CA ARG A 56 -4.33 -1.67 -5.92
C ARG A 56 -3.42 -0.83 -6.80
N HIS A 57 -3.92 -0.34 -7.94
CA HIS A 57 -3.21 0.61 -8.78
C HIS A 57 -2.80 1.85 -7.99
N ASP A 58 -3.71 2.46 -7.23
CA ASP A 58 -3.42 3.67 -6.46
C ASP A 58 -2.34 3.46 -5.40
N LEU A 59 -2.33 2.30 -4.73
CA LEU A 59 -1.27 1.92 -3.79
C LEU A 59 0.10 1.83 -4.50
N ILE A 60 0.15 1.21 -5.68
CA ILE A 60 1.36 1.11 -6.51
C ILE A 60 1.83 2.52 -6.91
N VAL A 61 0.90 3.38 -7.34
CA VAL A 61 1.20 4.77 -7.70
C VAL A 61 1.73 5.56 -6.51
N GLN A 62 1.15 5.40 -5.33
CA GLN A 62 1.68 6.07 -4.13
C GLN A 62 3.11 5.66 -3.82
N GLU A 63 3.44 4.39 -3.97
CA GLU A 63 4.81 3.93 -3.83
C GLU A 63 5.74 4.47 -4.92
N MET A 64 5.27 4.52 -6.17
CA MET A 64 6.01 5.13 -7.28
C MET A 64 6.28 6.62 -7.02
N LEU A 65 5.29 7.39 -6.60
CA LEU A 65 5.47 8.81 -6.27
C LEU A 65 6.44 9.01 -5.12
N LEU A 66 6.42 8.13 -4.10
CA LEU A 66 7.35 8.20 -2.96
C LEU A 66 8.80 8.02 -3.39
N ARG A 67 9.01 7.21 -4.43
CA ARG A 67 10.34 6.90 -4.99
C ARG A 67 10.73 7.84 -6.15
N GLY A 68 9.97 8.91 -6.39
CA GLY A 68 10.28 9.93 -7.39
C GLY A 68 9.95 9.56 -8.84
N TYR A 69 9.15 8.52 -9.08
CA TYR A 69 8.68 8.22 -10.42
C TYR A 69 7.63 9.24 -10.88
N ARG A 70 7.64 9.57 -12.18
CA ARG A 70 6.56 10.30 -12.83
C ARG A 70 5.54 9.28 -13.35
N HIS A 71 4.34 9.28 -12.76
CA HIS A 71 3.23 8.44 -13.21
C HIS A 71 2.30 9.25 -14.11
N MET A 72 1.96 8.70 -15.28
CA MET A 72 1.21 9.37 -16.36
C MET A 72 0.11 8.49 -16.95
N SER A 73 -0.27 7.42 -16.26
CA SER A 73 -1.21 6.41 -16.75
C SER A 73 -2.33 6.19 -15.73
N PRO A 74 -3.35 7.08 -15.70
CA PRO A 74 -4.42 6.98 -14.73
C PRO A 74 -5.20 5.67 -14.87
N SER A 75 -5.79 5.20 -13.79
CA SER A 75 -6.74 4.08 -13.82
C SER A 75 -8.13 4.57 -14.27
N PRO A 76 -9.00 3.64 -14.73
CA PRO A 76 -10.41 3.94 -14.93
C PRO A 76 -11.10 4.46 -13.65
N ALA A 77 -12.20 5.21 -13.82
CA ALA A 77 -13.09 5.56 -12.73
C ALA A 77 -14.07 4.40 -12.49
N GLU A 78 -14.07 3.85 -11.29
CA GLU A 78 -14.82 2.63 -10.97
C GLU A 78 -15.40 2.69 -9.56
N GLU A 79 -16.56 2.07 -9.39
CA GLU A 79 -17.23 1.92 -8.10
C GLU A 79 -16.47 0.95 -7.19
N THR A 80 -16.77 1.01 -5.88
CA THR A 80 -16.14 0.13 -4.91
C THR A 80 -16.58 -1.30 -5.14
N SER A 81 -15.61 -2.21 -5.26
CA SER A 81 -15.86 -3.65 -5.37
C SER A 81 -14.98 -4.42 -4.39
N PRO A 82 -15.37 -5.65 -3.99
CA PRO A 82 -14.59 -6.43 -3.04
C PRO A 82 -13.23 -6.82 -3.63
N TRP A 83 -12.26 -7.00 -2.75
CA TRP A 83 -11.00 -7.65 -3.10
C TRP A 83 -11.24 -9.13 -3.43
N PRO A 84 -10.36 -9.77 -4.23
CA PRO A 84 -10.46 -11.19 -4.48
C PRO A 84 -10.44 -12.00 -3.18
N GLY A 85 -11.37 -12.96 -3.07
CA GLY A 85 -11.51 -13.82 -1.88
C GLY A 85 -10.44 -14.92 -1.77
N ALA A 86 -9.73 -15.21 -2.86
CA ALA A 86 -8.65 -16.20 -2.90
C ALA A 86 -7.32 -15.55 -3.27
N TYR A 87 -6.23 -16.20 -2.87
CA TYR A 87 -4.87 -15.85 -3.26
C TYR A 87 -4.37 -16.79 -4.36
N VAL A 88 -3.56 -16.30 -5.29
CA VAL A 88 -2.75 -17.19 -6.15
C VAL A 88 -1.60 -17.78 -5.34
N ASP A 89 -0.89 -16.92 -4.60
CA ASP A 89 0.07 -17.29 -3.56
C ASP A 89 -0.33 -16.51 -2.30
N HIS A 90 -0.41 -17.17 -1.14
CA HIS A 90 -0.72 -16.54 0.12
C HIS A 90 0.32 -15.45 0.48
N PRO A 91 -0.03 -14.43 1.30
CA PRO A 91 0.88 -13.32 1.60
C PRO A 91 2.27 -13.74 2.11
N HIS A 92 2.35 -14.78 2.93
CA HIS A 92 3.64 -15.29 3.42
C HIS A 92 4.48 -15.94 2.30
N GLU A 93 3.85 -16.65 1.36
CA GLU A 93 4.49 -17.25 0.19
C GLU A 93 5.02 -16.17 -0.75
N GLN A 94 4.29 -15.06 -0.89
CA GLN A 94 4.74 -13.90 -1.68
C GLN A 94 6.06 -13.34 -1.16
N PHE A 95 6.27 -13.25 0.17
CA PHE A 95 7.56 -12.86 0.74
C PHE A 95 8.67 -13.86 0.41
N VAL A 96 8.38 -15.17 0.42
CA VAL A 96 9.35 -16.22 0.03
C VAL A 96 9.75 -16.09 -1.44
N ILE A 97 8.77 -15.88 -2.33
CA ILE A 97 9.01 -15.67 -3.77
C ILE A 97 9.88 -14.42 -3.99
N LEU A 98 9.58 -13.32 -3.31
CA LEU A 98 10.38 -12.10 -3.40
C LEU A 98 11.80 -12.31 -2.88
N LYS A 99 11.97 -13.04 -1.76
CA LYS A 99 13.29 -13.36 -1.22
C LYS A 99 14.15 -14.12 -2.23
N GLY A 100 13.56 -15.08 -2.95
CA GLY A 100 14.24 -15.78 -4.04
C GLY A 100 14.61 -14.85 -5.19
N LYS A 101 13.65 -14.03 -5.66
CA LYS A 101 13.84 -13.06 -6.75
C LYS A 101 14.90 -12.01 -6.45
N TYR A 102 15.06 -11.63 -5.18
CA TYR A 102 15.95 -10.56 -4.74
C TYR A 102 17.28 -11.05 -4.17
N SER A 103 17.58 -12.35 -4.25
CA SER A 103 18.84 -12.92 -3.77
C SER A 103 20.10 -12.22 -4.32
N THR A 104 20.03 -11.72 -5.56
CA THR A 104 21.11 -10.99 -6.24
C THR A 104 20.69 -9.59 -6.72
N LYS A 105 19.52 -9.11 -6.28
CA LYS A 105 18.95 -7.83 -6.73
C LYS A 105 18.68 -6.91 -5.54
N PRO A 106 18.70 -5.58 -5.74
CA PRO A 106 18.21 -4.65 -4.72
C PRO A 106 16.77 -4.99 -4.32
N GLN A 107 16.47 -4.84 -3.03
CA GLN A 107 15.13 -5.00 -2.48
C GLN A 107 14.25 -3.76 -2.76
N GLY A 108 13.00 -3.81 -2.30
CA GLY A 108 12.13 -2.63 -2.27
C GLY A 108 12.60 -1.56 -1.30
N ARG A 109 11.83 -0.47 -1.22
CA ARG A 109 12.06 0.59 -0.21
C ARG A 109 12.00 -0.01 1.20
N ILE A 110 11.02 -0.88 1.41
CA ILE A 110 10.87 -1.64 2.65
C ILE A 110 11.63 -2.96 2.47
N PRO A 111 12.60 -3.28 3.33
CA PRO A 111 13.27 -4.58 3.29
C PRO A 111 12.27 -5.69 3.60
N LEU A 112 12.43 -6.86 2.97
CA LEU A 112 11.61 -8.02 3.27
C LEU A 112 11.79 -8.39 4.75
N PRO A 113 10.71 -8.60 5.51
CA PRO A 113 10.80 -8.85 6.94
C PRO A 113 11.48 -10.20 7.21
N GLY A 114 12.48 -10.18 8.08
CA GLY A 114 13.17 -11.39 8.52
C GLY A 114 12.39 -12.20 9.57
N ASN A 115 11.40 -11.59 10.23
CA ASN A 115 10.57 -12.20 11.26
C ASN A 115 9.25 -11.42 11.46
N ALA A 116 8.37 -11.97 12.30
CA ALA A 116 7.05 -11.40 12.60
C ALA A 116 7.14 -10.03 13.29
N GLN A 117 8.13 -9.82 14.15
CA GLN A 117 8.36 -8.53 14.83
C GLN A 117 8.68 -7.42 13.82
N GLN A 118 9.55 -7.70 12.84
CA GLN A 118 9.87 -6.74 11.79
C GLN A 118 8.65 -6.50 10.89
N LEU A 119 7.93 -7.55 10.51
CA LEU A 119 6.70 -7.44 9.72
C LEU A 119 5.68 -6.55 10.44
N TRP A 120 5.47 -6.75 11.74
CA TRP A 120 4.60 -5.90 12.57
C TRP A 120 5.10 -4.45 12.61
N ALA A 121 6.38 -4.23 12.92
CA ALA A 121 6.96 -2.90 13.03
C ALA A 121 6.78 -2.06 11.75
N GLN A 122 6.87 -2.70 10.57
CA GLN A 122 6.68 -2.06 9.27
C GLN A 122 5.21 -1.64 9.03
N HIS A 123 4.23 -2.38 9.59
CA HIS A 123 2.80 -2.16 9.37
C HIS A 123 2.08 -1.36 10.46
N LYS A 124 2.71 -1.14 11.62
CA LYS A 124 2.02 -0.67 12.82
C LYS A 124 1.14 0.58 12.61
N TYR A 125 1.58 1.57 11.82
CA TYR A 125 0.80 2.80 11.60
C TYR A 125 -0.35 2.61 10.62
N SER A 126 -0.17 1.75 9.61
CA SER A 126 -1.25 1.32 8.73
C SER A 126 -2.36 0.63 9.52
N ILE A 127 -2.00 -0.17 10.53
CA ILE A 127 -2.97 -0.84 11.40
C ILE A 127 -3.58 0.13 12.42
N LEU A 128 -2.78 1.01 13.04
CA LEU A 128 -3.27 2.02 13.98
C LEU A 128 -4.38 2.90 13.37
N ALA A 129 -4.25 3.24 12.09
CA ALA A 129 -5.24 4.03 11.37
C ALA A 129 -6.59 3.31 11.16
N ARG A 130 -6.62 1.98 11.30
CA ARG A 130 -7.77 1.12 10.96
C ARG A 130 -8.37 0.40 12.14
N ASP A 131 -7.55 -0.10 13.04
CA ASP A 131 -7.98 -0.97 14.13
C ASP A 131 -7.01 -0.86 15.32
N PRO A 132 -7.32 0.02 16.29
CA PRO A 132 -6.54 0.15 17.51
C PRO A 132 -6.55 -1.10 18.40
N ASP A 133 -7.57 -1.95 18.29
CA ASP A 133 -7.68 -3.17 19.10
C ASP A 133 -6.76 -4.24 18.53
N LEU A 134 -6.80 -4.43 17.21
CA LEU A 134 -5.85 -5.25 16.48
C LEU A 134 -4.41 -4.76 16.67
N TYR A 135 -4.21 -3.44 16.69
CA TYR A 135 -2.90 -2.84 16.97
C TYR A 135 -2.34 -3.27 18.33
N ARG A 136 -3.18 -3.19 19.38
CA ARG A 136 -2.78 -3.57 20.75
C ARG A 136 -2.56 -5.07 20.86
N HIS A 137 -3.43 -5.86 20.25
CA HIS A 137 -3.34 -7.32 20.26
C HIS A 137 -2.05 -7.81 19.58
N ILE A 138 -1.84 -7.46 18.31
CA ILE A 138 -0.62 -7.83 17.57
C ILE A 138 0.62 -7.23 18.23
N GLY A 139 0.54 -6.01 18.77
CA GLY A 139 1.67 -5.40 19.48
C GLY A 139 2.15 -6.22 20.68
N SER A 140 1.22 -6.84 21.41
CA SER A 140 1.55 -7.74 22.51
C SER A 140 2.14 -9.06 22.02
N GLU A 141 1.57 -9.65 20.97
CA GLU A 141 2.00 -10.94 20.43
C GLU A 141 3.31 -10.86 19.64
N ALA A 142 3.56 -9.82 18.86
CA ALA A 142 4.78 -9.66 18.07
C ALA A 142 6.06 -9.54 18.94
N SER A 143 5.90 -9.34 20.25
CA SER A 143 6.98 -9.39 21.23
C SER A 143 7.28 -10.81 21.76
N GLY A 144 6.41 -11.79 21.48
CA GLY A 144 6.48 -13.17 21.97
C GLY A 144 6.19 -14.22 20.90
N THR A 145 6.99 -15.29 20.90
CA THR A 145 6.87 -16.47 20.01
C THR A 145 7.40 -16.27 18.58
N LYS A 146 8.29 -17.18 18.15
CA LYS A 146 9.09 -17.11 16.90
C LYS A 146 8.77 -18.22 15.90
N THR A 147 7.54 -18.76 15.92
CA THR A 147 7.20 -19.89 15.04
C THR A 147 6.91 -19.40 13.61
N PRO A 148 7.20 -20.22 12.59
CA PRO A 148 6.81 -19.94 11.21
C PRO A 148 5.29 -19.68 11.07
N ASP A 149 4.45 -20.45 11.76
CA ASP A 149 2.98 -20.32 11.69
C ASP A 149 2.51 -18.92 12.12
N HIS A 150 3.15 -18.33 13.13
CA HIS A 150 2.82 -16.98 13.57
C HIS A 150 3.14 -15.93 12.50
N PHE A 151 4.25 -16.08 11.76
CA PHE A 151 4.55 -15.19 10.63
C PHE A 151 3.51 -15.33 9.50
N GLN A 152 3.10 -16.56 9.20
CA GLN A 152 2.12 -16.82 8.14
C GLN A 152 0.78 -16.15 8.44
N GLU A 153 0.28 -16.34 9.65
CA GLU A 153 -0.99 -15.76 10.08
C GLU A 153 -0.91 -14.24 10.16
N LEU A 154 0.18 -13.70 10.72
CA LEU A 154 0.39 -12.25 10.78
C LEU A 154 0.44 -11.62 9.38
N ALA A 155 1.13 -12.24 8.41
CA ALA A 155 1.18 -11.75 7.05
C ALA A 155 -0.22 -11.70 6.40
N ARG A 156 -1.07 -12.69 6.68
CA ARG A 156 -2.46 -12.74 6.21
C ARG A 156 -3.30 -11.62 6.84
N VAL A 157 -3.31 -11.53 8.17
CA VAL A 157 -4.08 -10.53 8.93
C VAL A 157 -3.70 -9.10 8.52
N LEU A 158 -2.41 -8.79 8.43
CA LEU A 158 -1.96 -7.45 8.04
C LEU A 158 -2.34 -7.13 6.59
N THR A 159 -2.19 -8.08 5.67
CA THR A 159 -2.58 -7.88 4.26
C THR A 159 -4.07 -7.59 4.13
N GLU A 160 -4.91 -8.34 4.84
CA GLU A 160 -6.36 -8.15 4.83
C GLU A 160 -6.79 -6.85 5.47
N ALA A 161 -6.18 -6.46 6.60
CA ALA A 161 -6.47 -5.20 7.25
C ALA A 161 -6.22 -4.01 6.31
N LEU A 162 -5.11 -4.02 5.56
CA LEU A 162 -4.75 -2.93 4.64
C LEU A 162 -5.72 -2.76 3.45
N ARG A 163 -6.56 -3.75 3.15
CA ARG A 163 -7.59 -3.68 2.10
C ARG A 163 -8.76 -2.75 2.46
N THR A 164 -8.90 -2.39 3.73
CA THR A 164 -9.98 -1.53 4.23
C THR A 164 -9.56 -0.06 4.32
N PRO A 165 -10.47 0.90 4.09
CA PRO A 165 -10.18 2.31 4.33
C PRO A 165 -10.08 2.60 5.84
N PRO A 166 -9.13 3.44 6.29
CA PRO A 166 -9.10 3.92 7.67
C PRO A 166 -10.25 4.93 7.91
N ALA A 167 -10.74 5.00 9.14
CA ALA A 167 -11.66 6.07 9.52
C ALA A 167 -10.90 7.41 9.61
N GLN A 168 -11.52 8.52 9.20
CA GLN A 168 -10.83 9.82 9.08
C GLN A 168 -10.12 10.26 10.37
N GLY A 169 -10.78 10.16 11.53
CA GLY A 169 -10.18 10.51 12.82
C GLY A 169 -8.99 9.62 13.20
N ARG A 170 -9.06 8.32 12.85
CA ARG A 170 -7.96 7.36 13.11
C ARG A 170 -6.80 7.55 12.14
N LEU A 171 -7.08 7.89 10.88
CA LEU A 171 -6.08 8.29 9.90
C LEU A 171 -5.29 9.51 10.42
N MET A 172 -5.99 10.58 10.82
CA MET A 172 -5.34 11.78 11.34
C MET A 172 -4.48 11.45 12.58
N ASN A 173 -4.99 10.64 13.51
CA ASN A 173 -4.23 10.19 14.67
C ASN A 173 -2.92 9.47 14.26
N ALA A 174 -3.00 8.49 13.36
CA ALA A 174 -1.82 7.78 12.88
C ALA A 174 -0.80 8.73 12.20
N LEU A 175 -1.26 9.71 11.42
CA LEU A 175 -0.40 10.71 10.81
C LEU A 175 0.28 11.61 11.86
N LEU A 176 -0.42 12.01 12.91
CA LEU A 176 0.17 12.79 14.01
C LEU A 176 1.25 11.99 14.77
N HIS A 177 1.07 10.68 14.94
CA HIS A 177 2.13 9.82 15.47
C HIS A 177 3.36 9.77 14.57
N MET A 178 3.17 9.69 13.24
CA MET A 178 4.27 9.73 12.28
C MET A 178 4.94 11.11 12.23
N TRP A 179 4.18 12.19 12.36
CA TRP A 179 4.66 13.57 12.41
C TRP A 179 5.70 13.80 13.50
N GLY A 180 5.53 13.18 14.67
CA GLY A 180 6.48 13.29 15.78
C GLY A 180 7.92 12.88 15.42
N TYR A 181 8.10 11.98 14.46
CA TYR A 181 9.43 11.53 14.00
C TYR A 181 10.12 12.52 13.07
N VAL A 182 9.37 13.42 12.43
CA VAL A 182 9.89 14.32 11.39
C VAL A 182 9.87 15.79 11.79
N SER A 183 8.97 16.18 12.71
CA SER A 183 8.82 17.57 13.16
C SER A 183 9.96 18.02 14.04
N SER A 184 10.53 17.11 14.83
CA SER A 184 11.63 17.37 15.75
C SER A 184 13.00 17.50 15.06
N LEU A 185 13.09 17.09 13.80
CA LEU A 185 14.31 17.18 12.98
C LEU A 185 14.55 18.59 12.44
N ASP A 186 13.54 19.44 12.50
CA ASP A 186 13.60 20.83 12.09
C ASP A 186 13.67 21.74 13.33
N PRO A 187 14.71 22.59 13.46
CA PRO A 187 14.84 23.51 14.59
C PRO A 187 13.63 24.42 14.79
N ALA A 188 12.92 24.78 13.70
CA ALA A 188 11.74 25.63 13.76
C ALA A 188 10.51 24.93 14.36
N ARG A 189 10.54 23.60 14.51
CA ARG A 189 9.45 22.76 15.05
C ARG A 189 8.08 23.16 14.48
N PRO A 190 7.89 23.03 13.16
CA PRO A 190 6.65 23.44 12.52
C PRO A 190 5.45 22.72 13.13
N ARG A 191 4.30 23.41 13.14
CA ARG A 191 3.02 22.79 13.49
C ARG A 191 2.61 21.81 12.38
N PRO A 192 1.91 20.72 12.72
CA PRO A 192 1.37 19.82 11.70
C PRO A 192 0.38 20.57 10.80
N PRO A 193 0.38 20.32 9.48
CA PRO A 193 -0.66 20.81 8.58
C PRO A 193 -2.08 20.37 9.01
N GLY A 194 -3.09 21.12 8.55
CA GLY A 194 -4.47 20.96 9.00
C GLY A 194 -5.21 19.78 8.35
N THR A 195 -4.86 19.41 7.12
CA THR A 195 -5.52 18.33 6.39
C THR A 195 -4.67 17.04 6.37
N PRO A 196 -5.29 15.84 6.29
CA PRO A 196 -4.55 14.59 6.13
C PRO A 196 -3.62 14.60 4.92
N ALA A 197 -4.06 15.18 3.80
CA ALA A 197 -3.30 15.23 2.55
C ALA A 197 -2.00 16.04 2.70
N GLU A 198 -2.10 17.26 3.23
CA GLU A 198 -0.93 18.13 3.46
C GLU A 198 0.01 17.51 4.49
N LEU A 199 -0.52 16.99 5.59
CA LEU A 199 0.27 16.37 6.65
C LEU A 199 1.04 15.16 6.12
N MET A 200 0.38 14.28 5.35
CA MET A 200 1.03 13.12 4.74
C MET A 200 2.10 13.53 3.71
N GLY A 201 1.84 14.58 2.92
CA GLY A 201 2.82 15.14 1.97
C GLY A 201 4.10 15.60 2.68
N GLU A 202 3.95 16.39 3.74
CA GLU A 202 5.06 16.90 4.54
C GLU A 202 5.82 15.76 5.24
N ILE A 203 5.11 14.77 5.80
CA ILE A 203 5.72 13.58 6.41
C ILE A 203 6.61 12.84 5.40
N ARG A 204 6.12 12.61 4.17
CA ARG A 204 6.90 11.93 3.12
C ARG A 204 8.13 12.73 2.72
N GLN A 205 7.96 14.03 2.49
CA GLN A 205 9.07 14.89 2.09
C GLN A 205 10.17 14.89 3.15
N ARG A 206 9.82 15.07 4.43
CA ARG A 206 10.78 15.07 5.53
C ARG A 206 11.38 13.69 5.79
N ALA A 207 10.59 12.62 5.73
CA ALA A 207 11.10 11.26 5.91
C ALA A 207 12.16 10.91 4.86
N VAL A 208 11.95 11.32 3.61
CA VAL A 208 12.92 11.15 2.52
C VAL A 208 14.13 12.07 2.71
N LEU A 209 13.91 13.37 2.96
CA LEU A 209 14.97 14.37 3.11
C LEU A 209 15.94 14.01 4.25
N TYR A 210 15.41 13.62 5.41
CA TYR A 210 16.21 13.30 6.59
C TYR A 210 16.55 11.81 6.74
N GLY A 211 16.11 10.96 5.79
CA GLY A 211 16.39 9.53 5.83
C GLY A 211 15.86 8.84 7.10
N VAL A 212 14.65 9.20 7.56
CA VAL A 212 14.06 8.68 8.80
C VAL A 212 13.74 7.19 8.65
N ARG A 213 14.73 6.34 8.93
CA ARG A 213 14.71 4.89 8.66
C ARG A 213 13.42 4.22 9.10
N TYR A 214 12.96 4.56 10.31
CA TYR A 214 11.75 3.99 10.88
C TYR A 214 10.49 4.23 10.04
N LEU A 215 10.35 5.42 9.44
CA LEU A 215 9.25 5.73 8.52
C LEU A 215 9.55 5.21 7.12
N MET A 216 10.80 5.28 6.67
CA MET A 216 11.21 4.79 5.35
C MET A 216 10.99 3.28 5.17
N GLU A 217 11.04 2.51 6.25
CA GLU A 217 10.70 1.09 6.26
C GLU A 217 9.21 0.83 6.57
N SER A 218 8.37 1.86 6.76
CA SER A 218 6.95 1.67 7.06
C SER A 218 6.08 1.59 5.80
N THR A 219 5.07 0.72 5.82
CA THR A 219 4.02 0.66 4.79
C THR A 219 3.19 1.93 4.73
N ALA A 220 3.08 2.65 5.85
CA ALA A 220 2.20 3.79 6.00
C ALA A 220 2.54 4.96 5.06
N LEU A 221 3.80 5.12 4.63
CA LEU A 221 4.18 6.20 3.71
C LEU A 221 3.50 6.12 2.33
N SER A 222 3.21 4.92 1.83
CA SER A 222 2.47 4.74 0.58
C SER A 222 1.01 4.34 0.82
N ASP A 223 0.75 3.52 1.83
CA ASP A 223 -0.62 3.11 2.20
C ASP A 223 -1.47 4.30 2.65
N LEU A 224 -1.09 5.01 3.72
CA LEU A 224 -1.92 6.11 4.24
C LEU A 224 -2.00 7.28 3.27
N ALA A 225 -1.00 7.47 2.40
CA ALA A 225 -1.09 8.45 1.32
C ALA A 225 -2.16 8.13 0.27
N CYS A 226 -2.51 6.86 0.09
CA CYS A 226 -3.62 6.49 -0.77
C CYS A 226 -4.95 7.01 -0.22
N TRP A 227 -5.09 7.00 1.11
CA TRP A 227 -6.31 7.36 1.84
C TRP A 227 -6.37 8.82 2.29
N ALA A 228 -5.21 9.47 2.45
CA ALA A 228 -5.11 10.88 2.85
C ALA A 228 -5.59 11.85 1.76
N ARG A 229 -5.56 11.41 0.49
CA ARG A 229 -6.21 12.14 -0.59
C ARG A 229 -7.71 11.97 -0.43
N SER A 230 -8.43 13.06 -0.18
CA SER A 230 -9.89 13.05 -0.24
C SER A 230 -10.30 12.41 -1.57
N ARG A 231 -11.09 11.33 -1.54
CA ARG A 231 -11.86 10.90 -2.73
C ARG A 231 -13.05 11.84 -2.96
N GLU A 232 -12.87 13.14 -2.74
CA GLU A 232 -13.82 14.16 -3.12
C GLU A 232 -13.63 14.40 -4.62
N GLY A 233 -14.50 13.81 -5.44
CA GLY A 233 -14.45 13.99 -6.89
C GLY A 233 -15.13 12.94 -7.76
N ALA A 234 -15.74 11.88 -7.21
CA ALA A 234 -16.51 10.91 -8.02
C ALA A 234 -17.92 11.43 -8.42
N GLY A 235 -18.08 12.73 -8.64
CA GLY A 235 -19.41 13.33 -8.81
C GLY A 235 -19.45 14.78 -9.27
N GLN A 236 -18.53 15.23 -10.12
CA GLN A 236 -18.82 16.42 -10.94
C GLN A 236 -18.92 15.98 -12.41
N PRO A 237 -20.10 16.09 -13.04
CA PRO A 237 -20.21 15.86 -14.47
C PRO A 237 -19.35 16.90 -15.17
N HIS A 238 -18.45 16.42 -16.03
CA HIS A 238 -17.76 17.27 -16.99
C HIS A 238 -18.82 18.06 -17.76
N THR A 239 -18.92 19.35 -17.47
CA THR A 239 -19.62 20.29 -18.31
C THR A 239 -18.88 20.31 -19.63
N HIS A 240 -19.53 19.74 -20.65
CA HIS A 240 -19.22 20.01 -22.04
C HIS A 240 -19.19 21.53 -22.23
N ILE A 241 -18.00 22.09 -22.45
CA ILE A 241 -17.89 23.38 -23.12
C ILE A 241 -17.77 23.04 -24.61
N GLY A 242 -18.93 23.10 -25.27
CA GLY A 242 -19.00 23.25 -26.72
C GLY A 242 -18.89 24.73 -27.08
N TYR A 243 -18.40 24.94 -28.30
CA TYR A 243 -18.11 26.17 -29.03
C TYR A 243 -16.72 26.79 -28.78
#